data_AF-A0ABD5N9R4-F1
#
_entry.id   AF-A0ABD5N9R4-F1
#
_cell.length_a   1.000
_cell.length_b   1.000
_cell.length_c   1.000
_cell.angle_alpha   90.00
_cell.angle_beta   90.00
_cell.angle_gamma   90.00
#
_symmetry.space_group_name_H-M   'P 1'
#
loop_
_entity.id
_entity.type
_entity.pdbx_description
1 polymer ?
#
loop_
_entity_poly.entity_id
_entity_poly.type
_entity_poly.pdbx_seq_one_letter_code
_entity_poly.pdbx_strand_id
1 'polypeptide(L)'
;MNIVEISLGGKIREFPLGVSLLMYGPVGSGKTSFCVNLTKEFIANKLPCVWICLDESPNTVREKLEFFNIDCRLAEDNKLLKYIDVYSEQVTGKPLKDPAIVNCTSILNLNELNMSLRKTLDELKGQGLVIFDSLTTLLLYVNSSVCEEFLKVHTNRITSSQYTGIFILQENIHENRVEETFKMMMNGVLEFGLEEGKRRVGVDKLPLGSSSEWIGSSMPNMPDERDNIFSKPKPRKYLDSGGYLEGPPTQGWPKGVPGTGRGSQTRDSGYDRAQNEAAKGFSQEEARKREGQKAGIMRGMQPQIIQAQTIKLDGVNLKLEMQGNVKSLLEEQLSLRDEIHDHDKKIYQSTEKLLTVRRIGEDIRKERSELDGRQNALHKSIEDRKKKVEDNRKKISKAKEEYIESLDKSKKIEKAAKRITLKKKQLEEKLRNTTGETMILDIPSLQDEVMEAENLVRTKHDEWEALIKSNKSLDVEVNRIMSEAEEVTERLASIDREISELNNKESKIESEMEMIKNMRIETEKDLSNTAEKRRIAEEKLKKLMEEG
;
A
#
# COMPACT_ATOMS: atom_id res chain seq x y z
N MET A 1 -15.46 -24.83 6.16
CA MET A 1 -15.87 -23.43 6.38
C MET A 1 -16.26 -23.32 7.83
N ASN A 2 -15.66 -22.40 8.59
CA ASN A 2 -16.06 -22.19 9.98
C ASN A 2 -17.38 -21.42 10.01
N ILE A 3 -18.29 -21.80 10.88
CA ILE A 3 -19.61 -21.19 11.03
C ILE A 3 -19.75 -20.80 12.50
N VAL A 4 -20.28 -19.61 12.77
CA VAL A 4 -20.63 -19.16 14.12
C VAL A 4 -22.13 -18.91 14.18
N GLU A 5 -22.75 -19.41 15.23
CA GLU A 5 -24.13 -19.07 15.55
C GLU A 5 -24.18 -17.65 16.12
N ILE A 6 -24.86 -16.75 15.43
CA ILE A 6 -25.10 -15.38 15.87
C ILE A 6 -26.59 -15.15 16.07
N SER A 7 -26.96 -14.41 17.12
CA SER A 7 -28.35 -14.02 17.35
C SER A 7 -28.63 -12.70 16.63
N LEU A 8 -29.25 -12.78 15.45
CA LEU A 8 -29.73 -11.59 14.73
C LEU A 8 -31.24 -11.47 14.91
N GLY A 9 -31.68 -10.46 15.66
CA GLY A 9 -33.11 -10.22 15.87
C GLY A 9 -33.81 -11.27 16.75
N GLY A 10 -33.07 -11.90 17.66
CA GLY A 10 -33.59 -12.98 18.52
C GLY A 10 -33.72 -14.33 17.81
N LYS A 11 -33.23 -14.45 16.57
CA LYS A 11 -33.10 -15.73 15.85
C LYS A 11 -31.63 -16.10 15.73
N ILE A 12 -31.29 -17.31 16.18
CA ILE A 12 -29.97 -17.90 15.98
C ILE A 12 -29.82 -18.21 14.49
N ARG A 13 -28.76 -17.72 13.88
CA ARG A 13 -28.42 -17.97 12.48
C ARG A 13 -26.96 -18.34 12.35
N GLU A 14 -26.69 -19.26 11.43
CA GLU A 14 -25.34 -19.59 11.01
C GLU A 14 -24.74 -18.44 10.22
N PHE A 15 -23.59 -17.94 10.67
CA PHE A 15 -22.84 -16.88 9.99
C PHE A 15 -21.50 -17.41 9.50
N PRO A 16 -21.18 -17.23 8.20
CA PRO A 16 -19.96 -17.76 7.62
C PRO A 16 -18.73 -16.99 8.14
N LEU A 17 -17.74 -17.72 8.61
CA LEU A 17 -16.40 -17.20 8.92
C LEU A 17 -15.44 -17.40 7.75
N GLY A 18 -14.46 -16.49 7.64
CA GLY A 18 -13.41 -16.58 6.62
C GLY A 18 -13.91 -16.23 5.21
N VAL A 19 -14.93 -15.37 5.10
CA VAL A 19 -15.49 -14.93 3.81
C VAL A 19 -15.48 -13.41 3.67
N SER A 20 -15.54 -12.91 2.43
CA SER A 20 -15.82 -11.50 2.15
C SER A 20 -17.29 -11.30 1.77
N LEU A 21 -17.96 -10.39 2.47
CA LEU A 21 -19.35 -10.03 2.24
C LEU A 21 -19.46 -8.54 1.89
N LEU A 22 -20.24 -8.24 0.85
CA LEU A 22 -20.65 -6.89 0.50
C LEU A 22 -21.99 -6.56 1.15
N MET A 23 -22.12 -5.39 1.77
CA MET A 23 -23.41 -4.81 2.14
C MET A 23 -23.74 -3.69 1.17
N TYR A 24 -24.73 -3.92 0.31
CA TYR A 24 -25.13 -3.03 -0.77
C TYR A 24 -26.51 -2.44 -0.49
N GLY A 25 -26.80 -1.19 -0.87
CA GLY A 25 -28.15 -0.61 -0.78
C GLY A 25 -28.16 0.90 -0.51
N PRO A 26 -29.34 1.55 -0.38
CA PRO A 26 -29.48 3.00 -0.28
C PRO A 26 -28.97 3.57 1.07
N VAL A 27 -28.71 4.87 1.12
CA VAL A 27 -28.27 5.57 2.35
C VAL A 27 -29.39 5.45 3.39
N GLY A 28 -29.03 5.26 4.66
CA GLY A 28 -30.03 5.15 5.74
C GLY A 28 -30.80 3.81 5.81
N SER A 29 -30.46 2.84 4.95
CA SER A 29 -31.04 1.48 4.99
C SER A 29 -30.60 0.64 6.20
N GLY A 30 -29.64 1.13 7.01
CA GLY A 30 -29.22 0.50 8.26
C GLY A 30 -27.99 -0.40 8.17
N LYS A 31 -27.17 -0.29 7.11
CA LYS A 31 -25.92 -1.05 6.93
C LYS A 31 -24.97 -0.93 8.13
N THR A 32 -24.60 0.29 8.53
CA THR A 32 -23.75 0.51 9.72
C THR A 32 -24.40 0.02 11.01
N SER A 33 -25.72 0.20 11.18
CA SER A 33 -26.46 -0.32 12.34
C SER A 33 -26.41 -1.85 12.40
N PHE A 34 -26.48 -2.53 11.25
CA PHE A 34 -26.33 -3.97 11.16
C PHE A 34 -24.91 -4.39 11.56
N CYS A 35 -23.88 -3.68 11.10
CA CYS A 35 -22.48 -3.93 11.49
C CYS A 35 -22.24 -3.73 13.00
N VAL A 36 -22.87 -2.72 13.61
CA VAL A 36 -22.82 -2.51 15.06
C VAL A 36 -23.44 -3.69 15.81
N ASN A 37 -24.61 -4.17 15.38
CA ASN A 37 -25.23 -5.35 15.99
C ASN A 37 -24.39 -6.62 15.77
N LEU A 38 -23.78 -6.77 14.59
CA LEU A 38 -22.88 -7.89 14.32
C LEU A 38 -21.63 -7.85 15.22
N THR A 39 -21.06 -6.66 15.43
CA THR A 39 -19.93 -6.45 16.34
C THR A 39 -20.29 -6.88 17.76
N LYS A 40 -21.50 -6.55 18.24
CA LYS A 40 -22.01 -6.98 19.54
C LYS A 40 -21.98 -8.50 19.69
N GLU A 41 -22.52 -9.21 18.71
CA GLU A 41 -22.59 -10.68 18.71
C GLU A 41 -21.19 -11.31 18.66
N PHE A 42 -20.27 -10.76 17.87
CA PHE A 42 -18.89 -11.25 17.80
C PHE A 42 -18.14 -11.05 19.13
N ILE A 43 -18.24 -9.87 19.73
CA ILE A 43 -17.63 -9.58 21.04
C ILE A 43 -18.22 -10.49 22.12
N ALA A 44 -19.54 -10.72 22.12
CA ALA A 44 -20.19 -11.64 23.05
C ALA A 44 -19.66 -13.08 22.94
N ASN A 45 -19.31 -13.50 21.72
CA ASN A 45 -18.68 -14.79 21.42
C ASN A 45 -17.15 -14.80 21.60
N LYS A 46 -16.56 -13.73 22.17
CA LYS A 46 -15.11 -13.55 22.36
C LYS A 46 -14.32 -13.60 21.04
N LEU A 47 -14.94 -13.15 19.96
CA LEU A 47 -14.29 -13.04 18.65
C LEU A 47 -13.88 -11.58 18.40
N PRO A 48 -12.61 -11.31 18.04
CA PRO A 48 -12.12 -9.97 17.78
C PRO A 48 -12.81 -9.30 16.59
N CYS A 49 -13.02 -8.00 16.70
CA CYS A 49 -13.60 -7.12 15.69
C CYS A 49 -12.64 -5.97 15.37
N VAL A 50 -12.42 -5.72 14.08
CA VAL A 50 -11.62 -4.60 13.58
C VAL A 50 -12.51 -3.68 12.75
N TRP A 51 -12.60 -2.41 13.13
CA TRP A 51 -13.30 -1.38 12.36
C TRP A 51 -12.30 -0.53 11.59
N ILE A 52 -12.40 -0.52 10.26
CA ILE A 52 -11.66 0.36 9.38
C ILE A 52 -12.56 1.56 9.07
N CYS A 53 -12.19 2.71 9.62
CA CYS A 53 -13.03 3.90 9.67
C CYS A 53 -12.58 4.90 8.59
N LEU A 54 -13.37 5.02 7.51
CA LEU A 54 -13.16 5.98 6.43
C LEU A 54 -14.20 7.09 6.45
N ASP A 55 -15.43 6.80 6.91
CA ASP A 55 -16.55 7.74 6.85
C ASP A 55 -16.61 8.65 8.10
N GLU A 56 -16.12 8.14 9.23
CA GLU A 56 -16.20 8.80 10.53
C GLU A 56 -15.03 8.43 11.44
N SER A 57 -14.86 9.16 12.54
CA SER A 57 -13.78 8.88 13.49
C SER A 57 -14.07 7.62 14.32
N PRO A 58 -13.04 6.89 14.78
CA PRO A 58 -13.20 5.78 15.72
C PRO A 58 -13.97 6.15 16.99
N ASN A 59 -13.88 7.40 17.44
CA ASN A 59 -14.63 7.88 18.61
C ASN A 59 -16.15 7.88 18.32
N THR A 60 -16.55 8.30 17.12
CA THR A 60 -17.95 8.26 16.68
C THR A 60 -18.47 6.83 16.55
N VAL A 61 -17.65 5.92 16.01
CA VAL A 61 -17.97 4.48 15.97
C VAL A 61 -18.14 3.94 17.40
N ARG A 62 -17.24 4.34 18.32
CA ARG A 62 -17.30 3.94 19.74
C ARG A 62 -18.60 4.38 20.40
N GLU A 63 -19.02 5.63 20.19
CA GLU A 63 -20.31 6.15 20.69
C GLU A 63 -21.50 5.33 20.17
N LYS A 64 -21.48 4.95 18.89
CA LYS A 64 -22.52 4.08 18.32
C LYS A 64 -22.51 2.69 18.93
N LEU A 65 -21.34 2.09 19.15
CA LEU A 65 -21.22 0.78 19.79
C LEU A 65 -21.70 0.82 21.26
N GLU A 66 -21.34 1.87 22.00
CA GLU A 66 -21.78 2.10 23.39
C GLU A 66 -23.29 2.29 23.47
N PHE A 67 -23.90 3.00 22.51
CA PHE A 67 -25.36 3.11 22.41
C PHE A 67 -26.06 1.75 22.29
N PHE A 68 -25.39 0.74 21.71
CA PHE A 68 -25.88 -0.64 21.60
C PHE A 68 -25.52 -1.53 22.81
N ASN A 69 -25.11 -0.91 23.93
CA ASN A 69 -24.69 -1.54 25.18
C ASN A 69 -23.44 -2.43 25.02
N ILE A 70 -22.49 -2.01 24.18
CA ILE A 70 -21.17 -2.63 24.11
C ILE A 70 -20.22 -1.80 24.98
N ASP A 71 -19.58 -2.43 25.98
CA ASP A 71 -18.51 -1.78 26.73
C ASP A 71 -17.23 -1.78 25.87
N CYS A 72 -17.06 -0.69 25.12
CA CYS A 72 -15.95 -0.55 24.19
C CYS A 72 -14.59 -0.61 24.89
N ARG A 73 -14.44 0.00 26.08
CA ARG A 73 -13.15 0.00 26.79
C ARG A 73 -12.79 -1.40 27.26
N LEU A 74 -13.75 -2.13 27.82
CA LEU A 74 -13.52 -3.52 28.20
C LEU A 74 -13.19 -4.40 26.97
N ALA A 75 -13.85 -4.18 25.83
CA ALA A 75 -13.57 -4.92 24.60
C ALA A 75 -12.18 -4.59 24.03
N GLU A 76 -11.76 -3.32 24.07
CA GLU A 76 -10.44 -2.87 23.64
C GLU A 76 -9.32 -3.48 24.51
N ASP A 77 -9.47 -3.40 25.84
CA ASP A 77 -8.50 -3.94 26.81
C ASP A 77 -8.32 -5.46 26.67
N ASN A 78 -9.42 -6.17 26.38
CA ASN A 78 -9.41 -7.62 26.13
C ASN A 78 -8.99 -7.99 24.70
N LYS A 79 -8.57 -7.04 23.87
CA LYS A 79 -8.20 -7.25 22.46
C LYS A 79 -9.32 -7.87 21.62
N LEU A 80 -10.57 -7.53 21.94
CA LEU A 80 -11.75 -7.93 21.17
C LEU A 80 -12.22 -6.82 20.22
N LEU A 81 -11.73 -5.58 20.39
CA LEU A 81 -12.11 -4.45 19.56
C LEU A 81 -10.87 -3.60 19.24
N LYS A 82 -10.65 -3.35 17.94
CA LYS A 82 -9.58 -2.50 17.42
C LYS A 82 -10.11 -1.63 16.30
N TYR A 83 -9.46 -0.49 16.08
CA TYR A 83 -9.80 0.44 15.02
C TYR A 83 -8.60 0.73 14.14
N ILE A 84 -8.85 0.89 12.85
CA ILE A 84 -7.91 1.47 11.89
C ILE A 84 -8.53 2.77 11.41
N ASP A 85 -7.90 3.88 11.72
CA ASP A 85 -8.42 5.23 11.48
C ASP A 85 -7.77 5.82 10.23
N VAL A 86 -8.59 6.03 9.20
CA VAL A 86 -8.19 6.71 7.96
C VAL A 86 -8.84 8.11 7.86
N TYR A 87 -9.75 8.44 8.78
CA TYR A 87 -10.59 9.63 8.74
C TYR A 87 -10.02 10.79 9.55
N SER A 88 -9.64 10.56 10.81
CA SER A 88 -9.42 11.66 11.76
C SER A 88 -8.25 12.56 11.37
N GLU A 89 -7.13 11.99 10.90
CA GLU A 89 -5.97 12.77 10.50
C GLU A 89 -6.25 13.59 9.23
N GLN A 90 -7.06 13.07 8.30
CA GLN A 90 -7.45 13.81 7.10
C GLN A 90 -8.31 15.03 7.42
N VAL A 91 -9.24 14.90 8.38
CA VAL A 91 -10.18 15.96 8.72
C VAL A 91 -9.59 16.97 9.70
N THR A 92 -8.87 16.49 10.72
CA THR A 92 -8.39 17.33 11.83
C THR A 92 -6.90 17.69 11.73
N GLY A 93 -6.17 17.09 10.79
CA GLY A 93 -4.72 17.25 10.62
C GLY A 93 -3.90 16.61 11.75
N LYS A 94 -4.51 15.81 12.63
CA LYS A 94 -3.84 15.17 13.76
C LYS A 94 -4.33 13.73 13.94
N PRO A 95 -3.43 12.76 14.19
CA PRO A 95 -3.81 11.40 14.52
C PRO A 95 -4.39 11.32 15.94
N LEU A 96 -5.28 10.35 16.16
CA LEU A 96 -5.79 10.04 17.48
C LEU A 96 -4.73 9.29 18.31
N LYS A 97 -4.60 9.67 19.58
CA LYS A 97 -3.68 9.00 20.52
C LYS A 97 -4.45 8.03 21.40
N ASP A 98 -4.63 6.80 20.92
CA ASP A 98 -5.30 5.74 21.66
C ASP A 98 -4.68 4.38 21.27
N PRO A 99 -4.29 3.51 22.21
CA PRO A 99 -3.70 2.21 21.91
C PRO A 99 -4.63 1.24 21.17
N ALA A 100 -5.94 1.46 21.21
CA ALA A 100 -6.91 0.69 20.44
C ALA A 100 -6.99 1.12 18.95
N ILE A 101 -6.37 2.25 18.60
CA ILE A 101 -6.47 2.88 17.28
C ILE A 101 -5.12 2.82 16.56
N VAL A 102 -5.13 2.28 15.35
CA VAL A 102 -4.01 2.35 14.40
C VAL A 102 -4.33 3.44 13.38
N ASN A 103 -3.59 4.54 13.40
CA ASN A 103 -3.83 5.66 12.48
C ASN A 103 -3.15 5.42 11.13
N CYS A 104 -3.81 5.85 10.06
CA CYS A 104 -3.29 5.92 8.70
C CYS A 104 -3.28 7.38 8.26
N THR A 105 -2.17 7.84 7.65
CA THR A 105 -2.00 9.24 7.29
C THR A 105 -2.96 9.73 6.19
N SER A 106 -3.35 8.85 5.26
CA SER A 106 -4.21 9.22 4.14
C SER A 106 -4.94 8.04 3.52
N ILE A 107 -6.17 8.27 3.06
CA ILE A 107 -7.00 7.37 2.25
C ILE A 107 -6.35 6.98 0.92
N LEU A 108 -5.46 7.84 0.39
CA LEU A 108 -4.70 7.56 -0.83
C LEU A 108 -3.51 6.61 -0.58
N ASN A 109 -3.09 6.46 0.68
CA ASN A 109 -1.97 5.60 1.05
C ASN A 109 -2.46 4.17 1.34
N LEU A 110 -2.89 3.48 0.29
CA LEU A 110 -3.41 2.10 0.37
C LEU A 110 -2.39 1.11 0.94
N ASN A 111 -1.10 1.39 0.77
CA ASN A 111 -0.02 0.55 1.33
C ASN A 111 0.03 0.65 2.85
N GLU A 112 -0.15 1.85 3.42
CA GLU A 112 -0.20 2.05 4.86
C GLU A 112 -1.43 1.38 5.47
N LEU A 113 -2.59 1.48 4.82
CA LEU A 113 -3.81 0.78 5.22
C LEU A 113 -3.62 -0.76 5.19
N ASN A 114 -2.96 -1.27 4.14
CA ASN A 114 -2.57 -2.69 4.04
C ASN A 114 -1.67 -3.14 5.19
N MET A 115 -0.62 -2.36 5.50
CA MET A 115 0.30 -2.67 6.58
C MET A 115 -0.37 -2.59 7.96
N SER A 116 -1.24 -1.60 8.16
CA SER A 116 -2.00 -1.42 9.40
C SER A 116 -2.98 -2.57 9.62
N LEU A 117 -3.71 -2.98 8.59
CA LEU A 117 -4.58 -4.14 8.66
C LEU A 117 -3.79 -5.42 8.95
N ARG A 118 -2.70 -5.64 8.23
CA ARG A 118 -1.80 -6.78 8.47
C ARG A 118 -1.39 -6.86 9.94
N LYS A 119 -0.81 -5.77 10.45
CA LYS A 119 -0.28 -5.73 11.80
C LYS A 119 -1.38 -5.99 12.83
N THR A 120 -2.56 -5.39 12.61
CA THR A 120 -3.72 -5.57 13.49
C THR A 120 -4.19 -7.03 13.51
N LEU A 121 -4.32 -7.68 12.35
CA LEU A 121 -4.72 -9.08 12.27
C LEU A 121 -3.66 -10.02 12.88
N ASP A 122 -2.38 -9.75 12.63
CA ASP A 122 -1.25 -10.52 13.19
C ASP A 122 -1.19 -10.40 14.74
N GLU A 123 -1.58 -9.24 15.29
CA GLU A 123 -1.67 -8.98 16.73
C GLU A 123 -2.85 -9.70 17.40
N LEU A 124 -4.02 -9.69 16.77
CA LEU A 124 -5.25 -10.25 17.34
C LEU A 124 -5.29 -11.78 17.26
N LYS A 125 -4.72 -12.37 16.19
CA LYS A 125 -4.70 -13.81 15.90
C LYS A 125 -6.10 -14.44 15.90
N GLY A 126 -6.21 -15.70 15.45
CA GLY A 126 -7.48 -16.43 15.44
C GLY A 126 -8.43 -15.99 14.33
N GLN A 127 -9.73 -16.06 14.60
CA GLN A 127 -10.81 -15.74 13.66
C GLN A 127 -11.66 -14.59 14.22
N GLY A 128 -12.26 -13.78 13.36
CA GLY A 128 -13.00 -12.60 13.81
C GLY A 128 -13.70 -11.86 12.67
N LEU A 129 -13.98 -10.58 12.91
CA LEU A 129 -14.70 -9.70 11.99
C LEU A 129 -13.82 -8.51 11.62
N VAL A 130 -13.81 -8.15 10.33
CA VAL A 130 -13.26 -6.88 9.84
C VAL A 130 -14.38 -6.14 9.14
N ILE A 131 -14.65 -4.90 9.55
CA ILE A 131 -15.67 -4.04 8.94
C ILE A 131 -14.95 -2.88 8.26
N PHE A 132 -15.21 -2.73 6.96
CA PHE A 132 -14.70 -1.66 6.12
C PHE A 132 -15.83 -0.66 5.84
N ASP A 133 -15.82 0.47 6.57
CA ASP A 133 -16.87 1.50 6.53
C ASP A 133 -16.30 2.86 6.04
N SER A 134 -16.40 3.20 4.75
CA SER A 134 -17.03 2.45 3.65
C SER A 134 -16.19 2.35 2.38
N LEU A 135 -16.51 1.35 1.55
CA LEU A 135 -15.91 1.18 0.22
C LEU A 135 -16.30 2.32 -0.72
N THR A 136 -17.50 2.87 -0.53
CA THR A 136 -17.98 4.06 -1.24
C THR A 136 -17.02 5.23 -1.03
N THR A 137 -16.64 5.53 0.21
CA THR A 137 -15.71 6.64 0.47
C THR A 137 -14.38 6.39 -0.19
N LEU A 138 -13.85 5.17 -0.17
CA LEU A 138 -12.61 4.84 -0.87
C LEU A 138 -12.69 5.14 -2.39
N LEU A 139 -13.79 4.76 -3.03
CA LEU A 139 -14.03 4.96 -4.45
C LEU A 139 -14.26 6.43 -4.84
N LEU A 140 -14.47 7.34 -3.89
CA LEU A 140 -14.50 8.79 -4.15
C LEU A 140 -13.10 9.38 -4.36
N TYR A 141 -12.07 8.75 -3.79
CA TYR A 141 -10.69 9.26 -3.84
C TYR A 141 -9.78 8.44 -4.75
N VAL A 142 -10.10 7.15 -4.95
CA VAL A 142 -9.29 6.20 -5.71
C VAL A 142 -10.08 5.71 -6.92
N ASN A 143 -9.41 5.57 -8.07
CA ASN A 143 -10.03 5.01 -9.27
C ASN A 143 -10.46 3.56 -9.04
N SER A 144 -11.55 3.15 -9.69
CA SER A 144 -12.15 1.81 -9.53
C SER A 144 -11.14 0.68 -9.73
N SER A 145 -10.28 0.74 -10.75
CA SER A 145 -9.28 -0.31 -11.02
C SER A 145 -8.27 -0.51 -9.88
N VAL A 146 -7.80 0.57 -9.25
CA VAL A 146 -6.88 0.46 -8.10
C VAL A 146 -7.64 -0.02 -6.86
N CYS A 147 -8.90 0.40 -6.70
CA CYS A 147 -9.76 -0.11 -5.63
C CYS A 147 -10.07 -1.61 -5.80
N GLU A 148 -10.21 -2.11 -7.03
CA GLU A 148 -10.35 -3.53 -7.34
C GLU A 148 -9.08 -4.31 -6.96
N GLU A 149 -7.88 -3.84 -7.33
CA GLU A 149 -6.62 -4.46 -6.93
C GLU A 149 -6.45 -4.48 -5.40
N PHE A 150 -6.76 -3.35 -4.76
CA PHE A 150 -6.79 -3.22 -3.32
C PHE A 150 -7.72 -4.26 -2.69
N LEU A 151 -8.98 -4.34 -3.12
CA LEU A 151 -9.92 -5.30 -2.57
C LEU A 151 -9.51 -6.75 -2.81
N LYS A 152 -8.92 -7.10 -3.96
CA LYS A 152 -8.38 -8.45 -4.20
C LYS A 152 -7.34 -8.82 -3.14
N VAL A 153 -6.40 -7.92 -2.85
CA VAL A 153 -5.36 -8.16 -1.84
C VAL A 153 -5.97 -8.22 -0.43
N HIS A 154 -6.85 -7.29 -0.09
CA HIS A 154 -7.44 -7.17 1.24
C HIS A 154 -8.39 -8.32 1.58
N THR A 155 -9.30 -8.66 0.68
CA THR A 155 -10.26 -9.77 0.87
C THR A 155 -9.52 -11.10 1.03
N ASN A 156 -8.54 -11.39 0.17
CA ASN A 156 -7.71 -12.59 0.29
C ASN A 156 -6.98 -12.64 1.64
N ARG A 157 -6.48 -11.51 2.14
CA ARG A 157 -5.76 -11.46 3.40
C ARG A 157 -6.67 -11.68 4.62
N ILE A 158 -7.83 -11.01 4.64
CA ILE A 158 -8.83 -11.13 5.69
C ILE A 158 -9.30 -12.59 5.78
N THR A 159 -9.68 -13.17 4.64
CA THR A 159 -10.17 -14.55 4.55
C THR A 159 -9.09 -15.59 4.87
N SER A 160 -7.85 -15.40 4.38
CA SER A 160 -6.71 -16.27 4.73
C SER A 160 -6.40 -16.28 6.22
N SER A 161 -6.68 -15.17 6.91
CA SER A 161 -6.54 -15.05 8.37
C SER A 161 -7.74 -15.63 9.14
N GLN A 162 -8.70 -16.28 8.47
CA GLN A 162 -9.97 -16.75 9.05
C GLN A 162 -10.91 -15.65 9.57
N TYR A 163 -10.68 -14.39 9.18
CA TYR A 163 -11.60 -13.30 9.48
C TYR A 163 -12.68 -13.20 8.40
N THR A 164 -13.87 -12.78 8.79
CA THR A 164 -14.91 -12.35 7.84
C THR A 164 -14.79 -10.86 7.59
N GLY A 165 -14.69 -10.47 6.32
CA GLY A 165 -14.64 -9.08 5.89
C GLY A 165 -16.01 -8.59 5.47
N ILE A 166 -16.50 -7.52 6.07
CA ILE A 166 -17.69 -6.80 5.67
C ILE A 166 -17.27 -5.52 4.96
N PHE A 167 -17.74 -5.33 3.74
CA PHE A 167 -17.48 -4.13 2.95
C PHE A 167 -18.80 -3.41 2.69
N ILE A 168 -18.90 -2.15 3.11
CA ILE A 168 -20.11 -1.35 2.92
C ILE A 168 -20.01 -0.60 1.60
N LEU A 169 -20.95 -0.84 0.69
CA LEU A 169 -21.08 -0.12 -0.57
C LEU A 169 -22.47 0.50 -0.68
N GLN A 170 -22.48 1.77 -1.03
CA GLN A 170 -23.66 2.58 -1.23
C GLN A 170 -24.12 2.46 -2.68
N GLU A 171 -25.38 2.09 -2.88
CA GLU A 171 -26.02 1.98 -4.19
C GLU A 171 -26.16 3.35 -4.88
N ASN A 172 -26.03 3.34 -6.21
CA ASN A 172 -26.25 4.47 -7.12
C ASN A 172 -25.29 5.67 -6.91
N ILE A 173 -24.09 5.42 -6.40
CA ILE A 173 -23.04 6.46 -6.30
C ILE A 173 -22.01 6.32 -7.42
N HIS A 174 -21.70 5.09 -7.83
CA HIS A 174 -20.74 4.82 -8.89
C HIS A 174 -21.44 4.26 -10.13
N GLU A 175 -20.73 4.18 -11.25
CA GLU A 175 -21.26 3.55 -12.45
C GLU A 175 -21.69 2.10 -12.16
N ASN A 176 -22.85 1.67 -12.66
CA ASN A 176 -23.39 0.33 -12.41
C ASN A 176 -22.37 -0.79 -12.65
N ARG A 177 -21.56 -0.66 -13.70
CA ARG A 177 -20.49 -1.63 -14.01
C ARG A 177 -19.48 -1.79 -12.86
N VAL A 178 -19.12 -0.69 -12.20
CA VAL A 178 -18.19 -0.69 -11.08
C VAL A 178 -18.84 -1.39 -9.87
N GLU A 179 -20.08 -1.02 -9.55
CA GLU A 179 -20.84 -1.63 -8.45
C GLU A 179 -21.04 -3.15 -8.65
N GLU A 180 -21.41 -3.57 -9.86
CA GLU A 180 -21.52 -4.98 -10.26
C GLU A 180 -20.19 -5.73 -10.15
N THR A 181 -19.08 -5.09 -10.57
CA THR A 181 -17.74 -5.69 -10.46
C THR A 181 -17.40 -5.99 -8.99
N PHE A 182 -17.70 -5.07 -8.07
CA PHE A 182 -17.49 -5.31 -6.65
C PHE A 182 -18.41 -6.38 -6.06
N LYS A 183 -19.68 -6.44 -6.47
CA LYS A 183 -20.59 -7.55 -6.12
C LYS A 183 -20.01 -8.90 -6.56
N MET A 184 -19.45 -8.98 -7.77
CA MET A 184 -18.85 -10.21 -8.30
C MET A 184 -17.60 -10.65 -7.52
N MET A 185 -16.77 -9.70 -7.08
CA MET A 185 -15.52 -9.98 -6.36
C MET A 185 -15.72 -10.53 -4.95
N MET A 186 -16.85 -10.25 -4.30
CA MET A 186 -17.13 -10.71 -2.93
C MET A 186 -17.69 -12.13 -2.92
N ASN A 187 -17.45 -12.88 -1.84
CA ASN A 187 -18.01 -14.22 -1.69
C ASN A 187 -19.54 -14.19 -1.49
N GLY A 188 -20.06 -13.12 -0.88
CA GLY A 188 -21.49 -12.89 -0.73
C GLY A 188 -21.88 -11.41 -0.80
N VAL A 189 -23.17 -11.17 -1.05
CA VAL A 189 -23.78 -9.85 -1.17
C VAL A 189 -25.08 -9.85 -0.38
N LEU A 190 -25.18 -8.91 0.56
CA LEU A 190 -26.37 -8.59 1.34
C LEU A 190 -26.94 -7.28 0.80
N GLU A 191 -28.15 -7.33 0.26
CA GLU A 191 -28.84 -6.17 -0.28
C GLU A 191 -29.78 -5.57 0.76
N PHE A 192 -29.61 -4.29 1.03
CA PHE A 192 -30.42 -3.53 1.95
C PHE A 192 -31.41 -2.69 1.16
N GLY A 193 -32.65 -2.64 1.63
CA GLY A 193 -33.72 -1.90 0.97
C GLY A 193 -34.51 -1.07 1.97
N LEU A 194 -35.15 -0.01 1.47
CA LEU A 194 -36.15 0.78 2.19
C LEU A 194 -37.46 0.67 1.41
N GLU A 195 -38.44 -0.03 1.95
CA GLU A 195 -39.74 -0.20 1.32
C GLU A 195 -40.83 0.17 2.32
N GLU A 196 -41.66 1.17 1.97
CA GLU A 196 -42.73 1.70 2.83
C GLU A 196 -42.25 2.12 4.25
N GLY A 197 -41.04 2.67 4.35
CA GLY A 197 -40.43 3.08 5.63
C GLY A 197 -39.90 1.92 6.47
N LYS A 198 -40.02 0.67 6.00
CA LYS A 198 -39.43 -0.51 6.64
C LYS A 198 -38.08 -0.83 6.00
N ARG A 199 -37.08 -1.09 6.84
CA ARG A 199 -35.77 -1.59 6.41
C ARG A 199 -35.90 -3.08 6.08
N ARG A 200 -35.35 -3.51 4.94
CA ARG A 200 -35.31 -4.91 4.51
C ARG A 200 -33.87 -5.32 4.21
N VAL A 201 -33.55 -6.59 4.42
CA VAL A 201 -32.25 -7.17 4.05
C VAL A 201 -32.50 -8.44 3.25
N GLY A 202 -32.10 -8.45 1.99
CA GLY A 202 -32.07 -9.61 1.11
C GLY A 202 -30.67 -10.20 1.03
N VAL A 203 -30.61 -11.50 0.74
CA VAL A 203 -29.37 -12.17 0.38
C VAL A 203 -29.38 -12.33 -1.14
N ASP A 204 -28.50 -11.60 -1.82
CA ASP A 204 -28.32 -11.72 -3.28
C ASP A 204 -27.33 -12.85 -3.61
N LYS A 205 -26.27 -12.97 -2.82
CA LYS A 205 -25.23 -14.00 -3.01
C LYS A 205 -24.71 -14.50 -1.66
N LEU A 206 -24.59 -15.82 -1.50
CA LEU A 206 -23.83 -16.44 -0.42
C LEU A 206 -23.04 -17.65 -0.95
N PRO A 207 -21.86 -17.95 -0.36
CA PRO A 207 -21.02 -19.06 -0.79
C PRO A 207 -21.63 -20.46 -0.55
N LEU A 208 -22.75 -20.57 0.17
CA LEU A 208 -23.42 -21.84 0.53
C LEU A 208 -24.80 -22.05 -0.12
N GLY A 209 -25.17 -21.25 -1.13
CA GLY A 209 -26.36 -21.54 -1.95
C GLY A 209 -27.71 -21.49 -1.21
N SER A 210 -27.84 -20.67 -0.17
CA SER A 210 -29.12 -20.47 0.52
C SER A 210 -29.97 -19.41 -0.21
N SER A 211 -31.26 -19.73 -0.39
CA SER A 211 -32.26 -19.05 -1.22
C SER A 211 -32.26 -17.51 -1.22
N SER A 212 -32.58 -16.94 -2.38
CA SER A 212 -32.81 -15.51 -2.69
C SER A 212 -34.05 -14.90 -2.03
N GLU A 213 -34.42 -15.33 -0.82
CA GLU A 213 -35.57 -14.77 -0.12
C GLU A 213 -35.19 -13.50 0.64
N TRP A 214 -35.96 -12.43 0.39
CA TRP A 214 -35.92 -11.22 1.19
C TRP A 214 -36.28 -11.56 2.64
N ILE A 215 -35.30 -11.46 3.54
CA ILE A 215 -35.56 -11.64 4.96
C ILE A 215 -36.06 -10.28 5.49
N GLY A 216 -37.37 -10.15 5.61
CA GLY A 216 -37.98 -9.08 6.38
C GLY A 216 -37.49 -9.17 7.82
N SER A 217 -36.53 -8.33 8.20
CA SER A 217 -36.24 -8.08 9.61
C SER A 217 -36.93 -6.80 10.02
N SER A 218 -37.99 -6.93 10.82
CA SER A 218 -38.13 -5.96 11.90
C SER A 218 -36.85 -6.11 12.73
N MET A 219 -35.87 -5.21 12.55
CA MET A 219 -34.76 -5.12 13.48
C MET A 219 -35.37 -5.06 14.90
N PRO A 220 -34.91 -5.87 15.85
CA PRO A 220 -35.49 -5.91 17.19
C PRO A 220 -35.39 -4.52 17.80
N ASN A 221 -36.53 -4.01 18.28
CA ASN A 221 -36.73 -2.77 19.04
C ASN A 221 -35.51 -1.84 19.06
N MET A 222 -35.40 -0.97 18.05
CA MET A 222 -34.86 0.36 18.32
C MET A 222 -35.63 0.89 19.54
N PRO A 223 -34.99 1.35 20.64
CA PRO A 223 -35.68 2.28 21.50
C PRO A 223 -36.12 3.43 20.59
N ASP A 224 -37.43 3.66 20.50
CA ASP A 224 -37.97 4.77 19.74
C ASP A 224 -37.16 6.01 20.13
N GLU A 225 -36.62 6.75 19.15
CA GLU A 225 -35.87 7.99 19.40
C GLU A 225 -36.71 9.06 20.14
N ARG A 226 -37.97 8.75 20.48
CA ARG A 226 -38.89 9.57 21.25
C ARG A 226 -38.90 9.25 22.75
N ASP A 227 -38.44 8.07 23.17
CA ASP A 227 -38.69 7.57 24.54
C ASP A 227 -37.54 7.78 25.55
N ASN A 228 -36.43 8.41 25.17
CA ASN A 228 -35.34 8.70 26.13
C ASN A 228 -34.72 10.11 26.02
N ILE A 229 -35.49 11.10 25.54
CA ILE A 229 -35.05 12.52 25.51
C ILE A 229 -34.98 13.14 26.93
N PHE A 230 -35.41 12.44 27.99
CA PHE A 230 -35.36 12.97 29.37
C PHE A 230 -34.84 11.99 30.43
N SER A 231 -33.64 11.44 30.26
CA SER A 231 -32.82 11.12 31.44
C SER A 231 -31.34 11.31 31.12
N LYS A 232 -30.83 12.49 31.47
CA LYS A 232 -29.41 12.85 31.40
C LYS A 232 -28.55 11.79 32.11
N PRO A 233 -27.55 11.17 31.47
CA PRO A 233 -26.40 10.66 32.21
C PRO A 233 -25.65 11.88 32.76
N LYS A 234 -25.38 11.89 34.07
CA LYS A 234 -24.61 12.97 34.70
C LYS A 234 -23.19 13.02 34.10
N PRO A 235 -22.71 14.17 33.59
CA PRO A 235 -21.33 14.27 33.14
C PRO A 235 -20.38 14.11 34.33
N ARG A 236 -19.50 13.12 34.29
CA ARG A 236 -18.32 13.07 35.16
C ARG A 236 -17.33 14.12 34.66
N LYS A 237 -16.99 15.06 35.54
CA LYS A 237 -15.99 16.12 35.30
C LYS A 237 -14.65 15.50 34.93
N TYR A 238 -14.18 15.74 33.71
CA TYR A 238 -12.74 15.73 33.42
C TYR A 238 -12.21 17.15 33.62
N LEU A 239 -11.13 17.26 34.39
CA LEU A 239 -10.48 18.52 34.73
C LEU A 239 -9.90 19.21 33.48
N ASP A 240 -10.06 20.53 33.49
CA ASP A 240 -9.46 21.51 32.59
C ASP A 240 -7.94 21.35 32.41
N SER A 241 -7.48 21.51 31.17
CA SER A 241 -6.29 22.32 30.88
C SER A 241 -6.18 22.65 29.38
N GLY A 242 -6.28 23.94 29.05
CA GLY A 242 -5.68 24.52 27.83
C GLY A 242 -6.67 25.10 26.82
N GLY A 243 -6.76 26.42 26.77
CA GLY A 243 -7.78 27.19 26.06
C GLY A 243 -7.60 27.32 24.54
N TYR A 244 -8.73 27.48 23.86
CA TYR A 244 -8.81 27.86 22.45
C TYR A 244 -9.03 29.38 22.34
N LEU A 245 -8.12 30.03 21.62
CA LEU A 245 -8.28 31.38 21.10
C LEU A 245 -9.13 31.32 19.83
N GLU A 246 -10.21 32.10 19.82
CA GLU A 246 -11.09 32.36 18.69
C GLU A 246 -10.34 33.09 17.56
N GLY A 247 -10.52 32.65 16.31
CA GLY A 247 -10.05 33.35 15.10
C GLY A 247 -11.23 33.92 14.30
N PRO A 248 -11.13 35.13 13.71
CA PRO A 248 -12.25 35.82 13.08
C PRO A 248 -12.45 35.46 11.59
N PRO A 249 -13.58 35.87 10.96
CA PRO A 249 -14.11 35.27 9.74
C PRO A 249 -13.47 35.80 8.44
N THR A 250 -13.55 34.97 7.40
CA THR A 250 -13.05 35.14 6.03
C THR A 250 -13.66 36.34 5.27
N GLN A 251 -12.81 37.17 4.65
CA GLN A 251 -13.19 38.15 3.62
C GLN A 251 -12.47 37.88 2.28
N GLY A 252 -13.26 37.83 1.20
CA GLY A 252 -13.04 38.49 -0.09
C GLY A 252 -11.77 38.22 -0.91
N TRP A 253 -11.92 37.52 -2.04
CA TRP A 253 -10.95 37.52 -3.15
C TRP A 253 -11.10 38.77 -4.04
N PRO A 254 -10.01 39.34 -4.56
CA PRO A 254 -10.04 40.15 -5.78
C PRO A 254 -9.26 39.54 -6.96
N LYS A 255 -9.77 39.84 -8.16
CA LYS A 255 -9.28 39.46 -9.49
C LYS A 255 -8.09 40.31 -9.96
N GLY A 256 -7.19 39.72 -10.77
CA GLY A 256 -6.73 40.32 -12.05
C GLY A 256 -5.30 40.88 -12.19
N VAL A 257 -4.45 40.11 -12.92
CA VAL A 257 -3.45 40.46 -13.99
C VAL A 257 -2.28 41.44 -13.71
N PRO A 258 -1.23 41.59 -14.58
CA PRO A 258 -0.57 40.73 -15.60
C PRO A 258 0.98 40.62 -15.44
N GLY A 259 1.60 39.83 -16.34
CA GLY A 259 2.98 39.34 -16.25
C GLY A 259 4.13 40.26 -16.65
N THR A 260 5.34 39.69 -16.63
CA THR A 260 6.55 40.18 -17.32
C THR A 260 7.45 38.99 -17.67
N GLY A 261 7.90 38.93 -18.92
CA GLY A 261 8.77 37.88 -19.44
C GLY A 261 10.27 38.25 -19.47
N ARG A 262 10.99 37.49 -20.32
CA ARG A 262 12.44 37.44 -20.65
C ARG A 262 13.23 36.45 -19.78
N GLY A 263 14.06 35.55 -20.31
CA GLY A 263 14.46 35.25 -21.69
C GLY A 263 15.83 34.56 -21.70
N SER A 264 16.04 33.64 -22.66
CA SER A 264 17.33 33.18 -23.26
C SER A 264 18.36 32.49 -22.33
N GLN A 265 19.19 31.50 -22.70
CA GLN A 265 19.68 31.05 -24.01
C GLN A 265 20.39 29.67 -23.88
N THR A 266 20.02 28.73 -24.76
CA THR A 266 20.85 27.83 -25.62
C THR A 266 22.01 26.92 -25.14
N ARG A 267 22.04 25.75 -25.83
CA ARG A 267 23.11 24.78 -26.19
C ARG A 267 23.19 23.52 -25.30
N ASP A 268 23.37 22.30 -25.80
CA ASP A 268 23.37 21.72 -27.15
C ASP A 268 23.36 20.18 -27.02
N SER A 269 23.14 19.50 -28.15
CA SER A 269 23.26 18.04 -28.41
C SER A 269 22.09 17.16 -27.93
N GLY A 270 21.46 16.33 -28.75
CA GLY A 270 21.78 15.90 -30.10
C GLY A 270 21.38 14.45 -30.27
N TYR A 271 20.08 14.13 -30.17
CA TYR A 271 19.56 12.78 -30.39
C TYR A 271 18.04 12.77 -30.70
N ASP A 272 17.52 13.73 -31.47
CA ASP A 272 16.08 13.73 -31.82
C ASP A 272 15.81 14.35 -33.19
N ARG A 273 16.16 13.63 -34.26
CA ARG A 273 15.80 14.03 -35.64
C ARG A 273 15.32 12.89 -36.51
N ALA A 274 14.52 11.98 -35.96
CA ALA A 274 13.88 10.91 -36.73
C ALA A 274 12.39 10.63 -36.40
N GLN A 275 11.70 11.42 -35.57
CA GLN A 275 10.29 11.11 -35.23
C GLN A 275 9.27 12.25 -35.36
N ASN A 276 9.60 13.40 -35.97
CA ASN A 276 8.71 14.58 -35.93
C ASN A 276 8.22 15.11 -37.30
N GLU A 277 7.88 14.21 -38.23
CA GLU A 277 7.11 14.58 -39.44
C GLU A 277 5.70 13.97 -39.54
N ALA A 278 5.20 13.25 -38.52
CA ALA A 278 3.87 12.62 -38.56
C ALA A 278 2.84 13.21 -37.58
N ALA A 279 3.02 14.45 -37.10
CA ALA A 279 2.12 15.07 -36.13
C ALA A 279 1.80 16.54 -36.47
N LYS A 280 1.02 16.76 -37.53
CA LYS A 280 0.16 17.95 -37.63
C LYS A 280 -1.23 17.56 -38.10
N GLY A 281 -2.17 17.68 -37.17
CA GLY A 281 -3.58 17.95 -37.44
C GLY A 281 -4.49 16.73 -37.45
N PHE A 282 -4.99 16.34 -36.27
CA PHE A 282 -6.40 15.96 -36.12
C PHE A 282 -6.81 16.23 -34.67
N SER A 283 -7.72 17.19 -34.50
CA SER A 283 -8.29 17.55 -33.21
C SER A 283 -9.20 16.40 -32.71
N GLN A 284 -9.17 16.11 -31.40
CA GLN A 284 -10.07 15.14 -30.74
C GLN A 284 -11.57 15.43 -30.95
N GLU A 285 -11.90 16.64 -31.42
CA GLU A 285 -13.27 17.08 -31.71
C GLU A 285 -13.74 16.66 -33.13
N GLU A 286 -12.82 16.45 -34.07
CA GLU A 286 -13.14 15.92 -35.41
C GLU A 286 -13.27 14.38 -35.40
N ALA A 287 -12.54 13.69 -34.52
CA ALA A 287 -12.69 12.26 -34.29
C ALA A 287 -14.07 11.91 -33.68
N ARG A 288 -14.55 12.70 -32.70
CA ARG A 288 -15.89 12.54 -32.11
C ARG A 288 -17.03 12.85 -33.08
N LYS A 289 -16.87 13.83 -33.98
CA LYS A 289 -17.86 14.10 -35.05
C LYS A 289 -17.94 12.97 -36.08
N ARG A 290 -16.83 12.28 -36.37
CA ARG A 290 -16.80 11.14 -37.30
C ARG A 290 -17.29 9.82 -36.69
N GLU A 291 -17.12 9.59 -35.39
CA GLU A 291 -17.71 8.44 -34.69
C GLU A 291 -19.23 8.57 -34.55
N GLY A 292 -19.75 9.77 -34.28
CA GLY A 292 -21.19 10.06 -34.29
C GLY A 292 -21.84 9.87 -35.67
N GLN A 293 -21.12 10.22 -36.75
CA GLN A 293 -21.59 9.99 -38.13
C GLN A 293 -21.50 8.50 -38.56
N LYS A 294 -20.47 7.76 -38.14
CA LYS A 294 -20.37 6.30 -38.43
C LYS A 294 -21.41 5.47 -37.67
N ALA A 295 -21.76 5.84 -36.44
CA ALA A 295 -22.82 5.19 -35.67
C ALA A 295 -24.23 5.47 -36.23
N GLY A 296 -24.43 6.60 -36.92
CA GLY A 296 -25.67 6.94 -37.63
C GLY A 296 -25.84 6.18 -38.95
N ILE A 297 -24.74 5.86 -39.65
CA ILE A 297 -24.77 5.14 -40.94
C ILE A 297 -25.00 3.63 -40.75
N MET A 298 -24.58 3.05 -39.60
CA MET A 298 -24.74 1.62 -39.31
C MET A 298 -26.13 1.19 -38.81
N ARG A 299 -27.05 2.13 -38.48
CA ARG A 299 -28.45 1.81 -38.10
C ARG A 299 -29.46 1.86 -39.26
N GLY A 300 -29.01 2.21 -40.48
CA GLY A 300 -29.90 2.42 -41.63
C GLY A 300 -30.00 1.26 -42.63
N MET A 301 -29.18 0.21 -42.52
CA MET A 301 -29.18 -0.89 -43.50
C MET A 301 -29.97 -2.09 -42.97
N GLN A 302 -31.30 -1.97 -42.94
CA GLN A 302 -32.17 -3.14 -43.08
C GLN A 302 -32.10 -3.63 -44.54
N PRO A 303 -32.10 -4.95 -44.82
CA PRO A 303 -32.09 -5.46 -46.18
C PRO A 303 -33.44 -5.14 -46.84
N GLN A 304 -33.47 -4.09 -47.66
CA GLN A 304 -34.56 -3.87 -48.59
C GLN A 304 -34.52 -5.00 -49.62
N ILE A 305 -35.44 -5.94 -49.47
CA ILE A 305 -35.78 -6.96 -50.45
C ILE A 305 -35.96 -6.25 -51.80
N ILE A 306 -35.12 -6.60 -52.77
CA ILE A 306 -35.21 -6.12 -54.15
C ILE A 306 -36.58 -6.56 -54.70
N GLN A 307 -37.55 -5.65 -54.74
CA GLN A 307 -38.71 -5.82 -55.60
C GLN A 307 -38.23 -5.67 -57.05
N ALA A 308 -38.28 -6.77 -57.80
CA ALA A 308 -38.07 -6.77 -59.23
C ALA A 308 -39.10 -5.85 -59.90
N GLN A 309 -38.69 -4.62 -60.25
CA GLN A 309 -39.48 -3.76 -61.12
C GLN A 309 -39.47 -4.37 -62.52
N THR A 310 -40.63 -4.88 -62.93
CA THR A 310 -40.87 -5.27 -64.33
C THR A 310 -41.09 -4.00 -65.13
N ILE A 311 -40.04 -3.50 -65.79
CA ILE A 311 -40.20 -2.48 -66.83
C ILE A 311 -40.81 -3.19 -68.05
N LYS A 312 -42.06 -2.87 -68.37
CA LYS A 312 -42.63 -3.18 -69.69
C LYS A 312 -41.94 -2.28 -70.72
N LEU A 313 -41.00 -2.84 -71.46
CA LEU A 313 -40.57 -2.30 -72.74
C LEU A 313 -41.21 -3.15 -73.83
N ASP A 314 -41.95 -2.48 -74.71
CA ASP A 314 -42.59 -3.09 -75.85
C ASP A 314 -41.56 -3.81 -76.74
N GLY A 315 -41.78 -5.11 -76.92
CA GLY A 315 -41.43 -5.81 -78.16
C GLY A 315 -39.95 -5.94 -78.54
N VAL A 316 -39.07 -6.47 -77.69
CA VAL A 316 -37.92 -7.28 -78.16
C VAL A 316 -37.61 -8.40 -77.16
N ASN A 317 -37.71 -9.65 -77.62
CA ASN A 317 -37.17 -10.82 -76.94
C ASN A 317 -35.63 -10.73 -76.89
N LEU A 318 -35.09 -10.14 -75.83
CA LEU A 318 -33.69 -10.32 -75.41
C LEU A 318 -33.68 -11.10 -74.10
N LYS A 319 -34.04 -12.37 -74.19
CA LYS A 319 -33.85 -13.36 -73.12
C LYS A 319 -32.90 -14.42 -73.66
N LEU A 320 -31.67 -14.49 -73.12
CA LEU A 320 -31.12 -15.68 -72.44
C LEU A 320 -29.58 -15.84 -72.39
N GLU A 321 -28.75 -15.01 -73.03
CA GLU A 321 -27.28 -15.17 -72.90
C GLU A 321 -26.62 -14.20 -71.89
N MET A 322 -27.19 -13.02 -71.65
CA MET A 322 -26.62 -12.04 -70.70
C MET A 322 -26.82 -12.40 -69.22
N GLN A 323 -27.68 -13.37 -68.90
CA GLN A 323 -28.00 -13.71 -67.50
C GLN A 323 -26.94 -14.59 -66.82
N GLY A 324 -26.12 -15.32 -67.57
CA GLY A 324 -25.07 -16.19 -67.01
C GLY A 324 -23.87 -15.39 -66.51
N ASN A 325 -23.27 -14.58 -67.40
CA ASN A 325 -22.02 -13.85 -67.12
C ASN A 325 -22.22 -12.71 -66.10
N VAL A 326 -23.35 -11.98 -66.18
CA VAL A 326 -23.63 -10.91 -65.21
C VAL A 326 -23.90 -11.48 -63.82
N LYS A 327 -24.55 -12.65 -63.73
CA LYS A 327 -24.81 -13.32 -62.45
C LYS A 327 -23.53 -13.85 -61.82
N SER A 328 -22.64 -14.46 -62.60
CA SER A 328 -21.35 -14.95 -62.08
C SER A 328 -20.46 -13.82 -61.60
N LEU A 329 -20.42 -12.68 -62.31
CA LEU A 329 -19.69 -11.49 -61.88
C LEU A 329 -20.26 -10.92 -60.56
N LEU A 330 -21.58 -10.89 -60.41
CA LEU A 330 -22.24 -10.44 -59.17
C LEU A 330 -21.95 -11.38 -57.98
N GLU A 331 -21.95 -12.69 -58.21
CA GLU A 331 -21.59 -13.70 -57.19
C GLU A 331 -20.12 -13.56 -56.76
N GLU A 332 -19.21 -13.31 -57.70
CA GLU A 332 -17.79 -13.08 -57.41
C GLU A 332 -17.55 -11.76 -56.66
N GLN A 333 -18.25 -10.69 -57.03
CA GLN A 333 -18.21 -9.40 -56.32
C GLN A 333 -18.72 -9.53 -54.87
N LEU A 334 -19.80 -10.28 -54.65
CA LEU A 334 -20.32 -10.55 -53.31
C LEU A 334 -19.31 -11.35 -52.47
N SER A 335 -18.72 -12.40 -53.05
CA SER A 335 -17.69 -13.21 -52.36
C SER A 335 -16.46 -12.39 -51.96
N LEU A 336 -15.97 -11.48 -52.81
CA LEU A 336 -14.83 -10.63 -52.49
C LEU A 336 -15.17 -9.59 -51.41
N ARG A 337 -16.42 -9.08 -51.41
CA ARG A 337 -16.88 -8.16 -50.36
C ARG A 337 -16.94 -8.86 -49.00
N ASP A 338 -17.36 -10.12 -48.96
CA ASP A 338 -17.35 -10.93 -47.74
C ASP A 338 -15.91 -11.22 -47.28
N GLU A 339 -14.99 -11.53 -48.20
CA GLU A 339 -13.56 -11.72 -47.88
C GLU A 339 -12.92 -10.45 -47.28
N ILE A 340 -13.21 -9.28 -47.85
CA ILE A 340 -12.75 -7.98 -47.32
C ILE A 340 -13.31 -7.75 -45.92
N HIS A 341 -14.59 -8.04 -45.69
CA HIS A 341 -15.22 -7.89 -44.38
C HIS A 341 -14.57 -8.80 -43.32
N ASP A 342 -14.25 -10.03 -43.68
CA ASP A 342 -13.52 -10.97 -42.81
C ASP A 342 -12.09 -10.50 -42.50
N HIS A 343 -11.41 -9.90 -43.48
CA HIS A 343 -10.10 -9.27 -43.25
C HIS A 343 -10.18 -8.05 -42.33
N ASP A 344 -11.20 -7.20 -42.50
CA ASP A 344 -11.44 -6.05 -41.62
C ASP A 344 -11.67 -6.49 -40.17
N LYS A 345 -12.44 -7.56 -39.97
CA LYS A 345 -12.66 -8.15 -38.64
C LYS A 345 -11.35 -8.65 -38.00
N LYS A 346 -10.49 -9.32 -38.78
CA LYS A 346 -9.17 -9.80 -38.31
C LYS A 346 -8.22 -8.65 -37.99
N ILE A 347 -8.19 -7.60 -38.82
CA ILE A 347 -7.40 -6.39 -38.58
C ILE A 347 -7.85 -5.71 -37.28
N TYR A 348 -9.16 -5.58 -37.06
CA TYR A 348 -9.70 -5.02 -35.82
C TYR A 348 -9.26 -5.84 -34.59
N GLN A 349 -9.39 -7.17 -34.65
CA GLN A 349 -8.94 -8.05 -33.57
C GLN A 349 -7.44 -7.95 -33.27
N SER A 350 -6.59 -7.90 -34.31
CA SER A 350 -5.15 -7.73 -34.13
C SER A 350 -4.79 -6.35 -33.57
N THR A 351 -5.54 -5.30 -33.93
CA THR A 351 -5.35 -3.95 -33.39
C THR A 351 -5.71 -3.88 -31.90
N GLU A 352 -6.83 -4.49 -31.49
CA GLU A 352 -7.22 -4.62 -30.07
C GLU A 352 -6.16 -5.40 -29.26
N LYS A 353 -5.61 -6.48 -29.82
CA LYS A 353 -4.51 -7.23 -29.20
C LYS A 353 -3.27 -6.34 -29.01
N LEU A 354 -2.88 -5.54 -30.01
CA LEU A 354 -1.74 -4.61 -29.88
C LEU A 354 -1.97 -3.54 -28.82
N LEU A 355 -3.19 -3.00 -28.70
CA LEU A 355 -3.54 -2.06 -27.63
C LEU A 355 -3.40 -2.70 -26.25
N THR A 356 -3.81 -3.96 -26.12
CA THR A 356 -3.66 -4.73 -24.88
C THR A 356 -2.19 -4.97 -24.54
N VAL A 357 -1.39 -5.45 -25.51
CA VAL A 357 0.06 -5.66 -25.34
C VAL A 357 0.77 -4.36 -24.95
N ARG A 358 0.36 -3.23 -25.52
CA ARG A 358 0.88 -1.90 -25.17
C ARG A 358 0.58 -1.52 -23.72
N ARG A 359 -0.65 -1.71 -23.25
CA ARG A 359 -1.04 -1.42 -21.85
C ARG A 359 -0.23 -2.25 -20.87
N ILE A 360 -0.15 -3.55 -21.10
CA ILE A 360 0.66 -4.46 -20.25
C ILE A 360 2.13 -4.02 -20.24
N GLY A 361 2.68 -3.61 -21.40
CA GLY A 361 4.04 -3.09 -21.48
C GLY A 361 4.25 -1.72 -20.81
N GLU A 362 3.21 -0.90 -20.64
CA GLU A 362 3.26 0.34 -19.86
C GLU A 362 3.26 0.03 -18.35
N ASP A 363 2.44 -0.93 -17.91
CA ASP A 363 2.38 -1.37 -16.50
C ASP A 363 3.72 -1.97 -16.04
N ILE A 364 4.32 -2.87 -16.83
CA ILE A 364 5.61 -3.48 -16.50
C ILE A 364 6.75 -2.46 -16.49
N ARG A 365 6.71 -1.45 -17.37
CA ARG A 365 7.71 -0.36 -17.34
C ARG A 365 7.60 0.49 -16.07
N LYS A 366 6.37 0.71 -15.59
CA LYS A 366 6.15 1.39 -14.31
C LYS A 366 6.69 0.55 -13.15
N GLU A 367 6.40 -0.75 -13.12
CA GLU A 367 6.93 -1.67 -12.11
C GLU A 367 8.48 -1.70 -12.11
N ARG A 368 9.10 -1.71 -13.30
CA ARG A 368 10.57 -1.62 -13.45
C ARG A 368 11.11 -0.32 -12.87
N SER A 369 10.48 0.82 -13.18
CA SER A 369 10.91 2.12 -12.66
C SER A 369 10.82 2.19 -11.12
N GLU A 370 9.81 1.58 -10.52
CA GLU A 370 9.67 1.50 -9.07
C GLU A 370 10.75 0.60 -8.44
N LEU A 371 11.07 -0.53 -9.10
CA LEU A 371 12.13 -1.43 -8.68
C LEU A 371 13.51 -0.75 -8.72
N ASP A 372 13.83 -0.05 -9.81
CA ASP A 372 15.08 0.70 -9.95
C ASP A 372 15.19 1.79 -8.86
N GLY A 373 14.07 2.48 -8.56
CA GLY A 373 14.01 3.46 -7.48
C GLY A 373 14.32 2.87 -6.10
N ARG A 374 13.78 1.68 -5.81
CA ARG A 374 14.07 0.94 -4.56
C ARG A 374 15.51 0.46 -4.49
N GLN A 375 16.05 -0.12 -5.56
CA GLN A 375 17.45 -0.57 -5.62
C GLN A 375 18.41 0.60 -5.37
N ASN A 376 18.18 1.76 -5.97
CA ASN A 376 19.00 2.95 -5.76
C ASN A 376 18.98 3.45 -4.31
N ALA A 377 17.80 3.48 -3.68
CA ALA A 377 17.67 3.85 -2.27
C ALA A 377 18.41 2.86 -1.35
N LEU A 378 18.31 1.57 -1.65
CA LEU A 378 18.99 0.51 -0.90
C LEU A 378 20.51 0.64 -1.04
N HIS A 379 21.01 0.87 -2.26
CA HIS A 379 22.44 1.03 -2.53
C HIS A 379 23.03 2.20 -1.74
N LYS A 380 22.33 3.34 -1.71
CA LYS A 380 22.72 4.50 -0.90
C LYS A 380 22.75 4.15 0.60
N SER A 381 21.75 3.40 1.09
CA SER A 381 21.71 2.97 2.50
C SER A 381 22.89 2.05 2.87
N ILE A 382 23.29 1.17 1.96
CA ILE A 382 24.46 0.29 2.14
C ILE A 382 25.74 1.10 2.19
N GLU A 383 25.92 2.05 1.27
CA GLU A 383 27.09 2.95 1.21
C GLU A 383 27.28 3.70 2.53
N ASP A 384 26.20 4.32 3.03
CA ASP A 384 26.21 5.09 4.29
C ASP A 384 26.56 4.19 5.50
N ARG A 385 26.03 2.97 5.52
CA ARG A 385 26.31 2.00 6.60
C ARG A 385 27.73 1.45 6.54
N LYS A 386 28.25 1.14 5.35
CA LYS A 386 29.65 0.72 5.16
C LYS A 386 30.62 1.78 5.67
N LYS A 387 30.33 3.06 5.37
CA LYS A 387 31.10 4.19 5.89
C LYS A 387 31.09 4.23 7.42
N LYS A 388 29.92 4.04 8.04
CA LYS A 388 29.78 3.98 9.51
C LYS A 388 30.58 2.84 10.14
N VAL A 389 30.59 1.65 9.51
CA VAL A 389 31.41 0.51 9.97
C VAL A 389 32.90 0.87 9.92
N GLU A 390 33.35 1.49 8.84
CA GLU A 390 34.75 1.90 8.67
C GLU A 390 35.17 2.96 9.71
N ASP A 391 34.30 3.93 9.98
CA ASP A 391 34.54 4.94 11.03
C ASP A 391 34.61 4.28 12.43
N ASN A 392 33.75 3.30 12.71
CA ASN A 392 33.79 2.56 13.97
C ASN A 392 35.06 1.70 14.10
N ARG A 393 35.53 1.08 13.01
CA ARG A 393 36.81 0.35 13.00
C ARG A 393 37.99 1.25 13.35
N LYS A 394 38.05 2.46 12.79
CA LYS A 394 39.10 3.44 13.10
C LYS A 394 39.08 3.85 14.57
N LYS A 395 37.89 4.09 15.14
CA LYS A 395 37.73 4.40 16.58
C LYS A 395 38.23 3.25 17.47
N ILE A 396 37.87 2.01 17.15
CA ILE A 396 38.34 0.82 17.88
C ILE A 396 39.86 0.69 17.79
N SER A 397 40.46 0.88 16.61
CA SER A 397 41.92 0.81 16.44
C SER A 397 42.63 1.83 17.32
N LYS A 398 42.15 3.08 17.32
CA LYS A 398 42.70 4.14 18.15
C LYS A 398 42.57 3.83 19.65
N ALA A 399 41.40 3.37 20.09
CA ALA A 399 41.19 2.99 21.49
C ALA A 399 42.10 1.83 21.93
N LYS A 400 42.38 0.87 21.04
CA LYS A 400 43.33 -0.22 21.30
C LYS A 400 44.77 0.29 21.47
N GLU A 401 45.21 1.24 20.64
CA GLU A 401 46.53 1.86 20.77
C GLU A 401 46.67 2.60 22.09
N GLU A 402 45.67 3.41 22.47
CA GLU A 402 45.63 4.13 23.75
C GLU A 402 45.67 3.16 24.95
N TYR A 403 44.95 2.05 24.86
CA TYR A 403 44.95 1.01 25.89
C TYR A 403 46.32 0.34 26.04
N ILE A 404 46.99 -0.02 24.94
CA ILE A 404 48.34 -0.61 24.96
C ILE A 404 49.35 0.35 25.61
N GLU A 405 49.30 1.64 25.24
CA GLU A 405 50.19 2.66 25.81
C GLU A 405 49.97 2.84 27.33
N SER A 406 48.70 2.83 27.76
CA SER A 406 48.30 2.85 29.17
C SER A 406 48.84 1.64 29.94
N LEU A 407 48.76 0.44 29.33
CA LEU A 407 49.23 -0.80 29.93
C LEU A 407 50.76 -0.80 30.15
N ASP A 408 51.51 -0.24 29.20
CA ASP A 408 52.95 -0.07 29.32
C ASP A 408 53.34 0.96 30.39
N LYS A 409 52.58 2.05 30.53
CA LYS A 409 52.74 3.02 31.63
C LYS A 409 52.50 2.35 32.99
N SER A 410 51.43 1.57 33.10
CA SER A 410 51.10 0.81 34.31
C SER A 410 52.23 -0.14 34.73
N LYS A 411 52.79 -0.92 33.79
CA LYS A 411 53.94 -1.81 34.06
C LYS A 411 55.19 -1.05 34.53
N LYS A 412 55.45 0.15 33.99
CA LYS A 412 56.57 1.00 34.42
C LYS A 412 56.39 1.51 35.85
N ILE A 413 55.18 1.95 36.19
CA ILE A 413 54.82 2.41 37.53
C ILE A 413 54.93 1.26 38.53
N GLU A 414 54.43 0.06 38.20
CA GLU A 414 54.54 -1.12 39.05
C GLU A 414 56.00 -1.50 39.35
N LYS A 415 56.87 -1.49 38.33
CA LYS A 415 58.31 -1.73 38.51
C LYS A 415 58.95 -0.67 39.40
N ALA A 416 58.60 0.61 39.24
CA ALA A 416 59.10 1.69 40.08
C ALA A 416 58.63 1.53 41.54
N ALA A 417 57.34 1.23 41.76
CA ALA A 417 56.78 1.00 43.08
C ALA A 417 57.46 -0.19 43.80
N LYS A 418 57.73 -1.30 43.10
CA LYS A 418 58.48 -2.44 43.65
C LYS A 418 59.90 -2.05 44.10
N ARG A 419 60.60 -1.24 43.31
CA ARG A 419 61.94 -0.72 43.67
C ARG A 419 61.91 0.18 44.90
N ILE A 420 60.95 1.12 44.95
CA ILE A 420 60.80 2.03 46.09
C ILE A 420 60.44 1.25 47.35
N THR A 421 59.54 0.28 47.27
CA THR A 421 59.14 -0.58 48.40
C THR A 421 60.32 -1.40 48.94
N LEU A 422 61.16 -1.94 48.05
CA LEU A 422 62.38 -2.65 48.45
C LEU A 422 63.38 -1.72 49.15
N LYS A 423 63.58 -0.51 48.59
CA LYS A 423 64.47 0.50 49.18
C LYS A 423 63.96 0.96 50.55
N LYS A 424 62.64 1.13 50.71
CA LYS A 424 61.99 1.40 51.99
C LYS A 424 62.28 0.30 53.01
N LYS A 425 62.08 -0.97 52.65
CA LYS A 425 62.41 -2.11 53.53
C LYS A 425 63.87 -2.10 54.00
N GLN A 426 64.80 -1.81 53.08
CA GLN A 426 66.23 -1.70 53.40
C GLN A 426 66.52 -0.54 54.36
N LEU A 427 65.85 0.60 54.20
CA LEU A 427 65.97 1.76 55.10
C LEU A 427 65.37 1.47 56.49
N GLU A 428 64.20 0.84 56.55
CA GLU A 428 63.59 0.42 57.83
C GLU A 428 64.44 -0.62 58.57
N GLU A 429 65.08 -1.54 57.84
CA GLU A 429 65.99 -2.53 58.40
C GLU A 429 67.29 -1.88 58.91
N LYS A 430 67.85 -0.92 58.17
CA LYS A 430 68.94 -0.07 58.67
C LYS A 430 68.55 0.67 59.94
N LEU A 431 67.40 1.35 59.95
CA LEU A 431 66.90 2.07 61.12
C LEU A 431 66.72 1.16 62.35
N ARG A 432 66.23 -0.07 62.16
CA ARG A 432 66.13 -1.10 63.22
C ARG A 432 67.49 -1.54 63.76
N ASN A 433 68.50 -1.63 62.90
CA ASN A 433 69.86 -1.99 63.31
C ASN A 433 70.58 -0.82 64.01
N THR A 434 70.38 0.42 63.57
CA THR A 434 70.96 1.63 64.20
C THR A 434 70.33 1.95 65.55
N THR A 435 69.11 1.51 65.84
CA THR A 435 68.46 1.70 67.15
C THR A 435 68.95 0.71 68.22
N GLY A 436 69.68 -0.34 67.83
CA GLY A 436 70.31 -1.31 68.74
C GLY A 436 71.73 -0.93 69.20
N GLU A 437 72.43 -0.05 68.47
CA GLU A 437 73.76 0.46 68.81
C GLU A 437 73.66 1.96 69.13
N THR A 438 74.25 2.40 70.26
CA THR A 438 74.20 3.77 70.78
C THR A 438 74.82 4.82 69.85
N MET A 439 74.09 5.27 68.82
CA MET A 439 74.37 6.50 68.07
C MET A 439 73.08 7.28 67.82
N ILE A 440 72.89 8.36 68.60
CA ILE A 440 71.68 9.20 68.64
C ILE A 440 71.63 10.24 67.48
N LEU A 441 72.72 10.44 66.73
CA LEU A 441 72.86 11.55 65.77
C LEU A 441 72.26 11.28 64.37
N ASP A 442 72.12 10.03 63.92
CA ASP A 442 71.70 9.72 62.53
C ASP A 442 70.20 9.35 62.39
N ILE A 443 69.48 9.18 63.50
CA ILE A 443 68.09 8.68 63.53
C ILE A 443 67.08 9.63 62.86
N PRO A 444 67.13 10.96 63.06
CA PRO A 444 66.17 11.89 62.44
C PRO A 444 66.30 11.93 60.91
N SER A 445 67.54 11.91 60.40
CA SER A 445 67.85 11.88 58.96
C SER A 445 67.26 10.65 58.27
N LEU A 446 67.41 9.47 58.89
CA LEU A 446 66.84 8.22 58.36
C LEU A 446 65.32 8.18 58.43
N GLN A 447 64.70 8.83 59.42
CA GLN A 447 63.24 8.94 59.52
C GLN A 447 62.66 9.82 58.40
N ASP A 448 63.32 10.92 58.06
CA ASP A 448 62.94 11.79 56.95
C ASP A 448 63.04 11.05 55.60
N GLU A 449 64.09 10.27 55.38
CA GLU A 449 64.24 9.44 54.16
C GLU A 449 63.16 8.35 54.04
N VAL A 450 62.76 7.72 55.16
CA VAL A 450 61.67 6.73 55.18
C VAL A 450 60.33 7.39 54.86
N MET A 451 60.06 8.56 55.44
CA MET A 451 58.84 9.33 55.21
C MET A 451 58.75 9.85 53.76
N GLU A 452 59.86 10.28 53.17
CA GLU A 452 59.93 10.67 51.76
C GLU A 452 59.66 9.46 50.84
N ALA A 453 60.21 8.29 51.17
CA ALA A 453 59.92 7.05 50.45
C ALA A 453 58.45 6.63 50.57
N GLU A 454 57.79 6.82 51.72
CA GLU A 454 56.35 6.56 51.89
C GLU A 454 55.48 7.46 51.03
N ASN A 455 55.77 8.76 51.02
CA ASN A 455 55.07 9.72 50.16
C ASN A 455 55.22 9.35 48.68
N LEU A 456 56.41 8.93 48.26
CA LEU A 456 56.67 8.52 46.88
C LEU A 456 55.90 7.24 46.49
N VAL A 457 55.78 6.25 47.39
CA VAL A 457 54.95 5.06 47.17
C VAL A 457 53.48 5.45 47.01
N ARG A 458 52.98 6.35 47.87
CA ARG A 458 51.58 6.79 47.84
C ARG A 458 51.24 7.52 46.54
N THR A 459 52.08 8.45 46.10
CA THR A 459 51.90 9.15 44.81
C THR A 459 51.89 8.18 43.63
N LYS A 460 52.76 7.16 43.62
CA LYS A 460 52.79 6.14 42.57
C LYS A 460 51.58 5.21 42.60
N HIS A 461 50.99 4.98 43.77
CA HIS A 461 49.75 4.24 43.91
C HIS A 461 48.55 5.03 43.36
N ASP A 462 48.47 6.32 43.67
CA ASP A 462 47.41 7.21 43.16
C ASP A 462 47.47 7.35 41.63
N GLU A 463 48.68 7.48 41.06
CA GLU A 463 48.90 7.44 39.60
C GLU A 463 48.40 6.13 38.97
N TRP A 464 48.61 4.99 39.64
CA TRP A 464 48.17 3.67 39.18
C TRP A 464 46.65 3.52 39.26
N GLU A 465 46.01 3.98 40.32
CA GLU A 465 44.54 3.97 40.43
C GLU A 465 43.86 4.84 39.37
N ALA A 466 44.43 6.02 39.07
CA ALA A 466 43.95 6.90 38.01
C ALA A 466 43.99 6.22 36.63
N LEU A 467 45.06 5.49 36.34
CA LEU A 467 45.21 4.68 35.12
C LEU A 467 44.17 3.55 35.04
N ILE A 468 43.88 2.86 36.15
CA ILE A 468 42.84 1.82 36.18
C ILE A 468 41.46 2.39 35.88
N LYS A 469 41.11 3.55 36.45
CA LYS A 469 39.84 4.23 36.16
C LYS A 469 39.73 4.60 34.67
N SER A 470 40.80 5.13 34.08
CA SER A 470 40.85 5.47 32.66
C SER A 470 40.64 4.24 31.77
N ASN A 471 41.32 3.12 32.06
CA ASN A 471 41.18 1.88 31.30
C ASN A 471 39.77 1.28 31.39
N LYS A 472 39.12 1.32 32.56
CA LYS A 472 37.72 0.92 32.69
C LYS A 472 36.78 1.76 31.83
N SER A 473 37.04 3.07 31.71
CA SER A 473 36.27 3.95 30.84
C SER A 473 36.44 3.59 29.36
N LEU A 474 37.65 3.23 28.94
CA LEU A 474 37.94 2.79 27.57
C LEU A 474 37.25 1.46 27.25
N ASP A 475 37.25 0.49 28.19
CA ASP A 475 36.57 -0.80 28.00
C ASP A 475 35.06 -0.62 27.77
N VAL A 476 34.42 0.30 28.51
CA VAL A 476 32.99 0.62 28.33
C VAL A 476 32.74 1.20 26.94
N GLU A 477 33.58 2.13 26.47
CA GLU A 477 33.43 2.75 25.16
C GLU A 477 33.69 1.75 24.01
N VAL A 478 34.69 0.87 24.14
CA VAL A 478 34.95 -0.19 23.16
C VAL A 478 33.77 -1.15 23.07
N ASN A 479 33.21 -1.59 24.21
CA ASN A 479 32.03 -2.46 24.23
C ASN A 479 30.80 -1.78 23.59
N ARG A 480 30.62 -0.48 23.82
CA ARG A 480 29.56 0.32 23.18
C ARG A 480 29.71 0.32 21.66
N ILE A 481 30.92 0.58 21.15
CA ILE A 481 31.19 0.61 19.70
C ILE A 481 31.06 -0.79 19.07
N MET A 482 31.46 -1.84 19.79
CA MET A 482 31.30 -3.23 19.33
C MET A 482 29.82 -3.62 19.19
N SER A 483 28.99 -3.26 20.18
CA SER A 483 27.54 -3.48 20.11
C SER A 483 26.90 -2.72 18.94
N GLU A 484 27.28 -1.45 18.72
CA GLU A 484 26.83 -0.70 17.54
C GLU A 484 27.26 -1.36 16.22
N ALA A 485 28.46 -1.95 16.16
CA ALA A 485 28.96 -2.63 14.97
C ALA A 485 28.22 -3.95 14.68
N GLU A 486 27.87 -4.71 15.72
CA GLU A 486 27.03 -5.91 15.60
C GLU A 486 25.64 -5.56 15.05
N GLU A 487 24.99 -4.52 15.58
CA GLU A 487 23.69 -4.06 15.10
C GLU A 487 23.75 -3.64 13.61
N VAL A 488 24.81 -2.93 13.21
CA VAL A 488 24.99 -2.55 11.79
C VAL A 488 25.22 -3.78 10.91
N THR A 489 25.93 -4.80 11.40
CA THR A 489 26.21 -6.04 10.65
C THR A 489 24.94 -6.86 10.45
N GLU A 490 24.11 -6.99 11.47
CA GLU A 490 22.82 -7.69 11.39
C GLU A 490 21.87 -6.98 10.40
N ARG A 491 21.84 -5.64 10.44
CA ARG A 491 21.06 -4.84 9.49
C ARG A 491 21.57 -4.94 8.05
N LEU A 492 22.88 -5.11 7.83
CA LEU A 492 23.44 -5.37 6.49
C LEU A 492 23.02 -6.75 5.97
N ALA A 493 23.06 -7.78 6.82
CA ALA A 493 22.59 -9.11 6.46
C ALA A 493 21.09 -9.14 6.11
N SER A 494 20.27 -8.31 6.77
CA SER A 494 18.86 -8.13 6.40
C SER A 494 18.70 -7.47 5.02
N ILE A 495 19.52 -6.47 4.71
CA ILE A 495 19.52 -5.80 3.40
C ILE A 495 19.94 -6.78 2.29
N ASP A 496 20.96 -7.62 2.53
CA ASP A 496 21.41 -8.59 1.51
C ASP A 496 20.31 -9.57 1.10
N ARG A 497 19.44 -9.96 2.04
CA ARG A 497 18.25 -10.77 1.74
C ARG A 497 17.27 -10.01 0.85
N GLU A 498 17.03 -8.74 1.16
CA GLU A 498 16.15 -7.86 0.38
C GLU A 498 16.68 -7.66 -1.06
N ILE A 499 17.99 -7.52 -1.24
CA ILE A 499 18.62 -7.48 -2.57
C ILE A 499 18.35 -8.78 -3.33
N SER A 500 18.51 -9.94 -2.69
CA SER A 500 18.26 -11.22 -3.34
C SER A 500 16.81 -11.35 -3.81
N GLU A 501 15.85 -10.85 -3.03
CA GLU A 501 14.44 -10.83 -3.42
C GLU A 501 14.18 -9.87 -4.59
N LEU A 502 14.81 -8.70 -4.60
CA LEU A 502 14.69 -7.72 -5.69
C LEU A 502 15.28 -8.26 -7.00
N ASN A 503 16.43 -8.93 -6.95
CA ASN A 503 17.05 -9.54 -8.14
C ASN A 503 16.17 -10.64 -8.76
N ASN A 504 15.47 -11.42 -7.93
CA ASN A 504 14.50 -12.41 -8.43
C ASN A 504 13.31 -11.74 -9.14
N LYS A 505 12.82 -10.60 -8.62
CA LYS A 505 11.76 -9.81 -9.27
C LYS A 505 12.24 -9.20 -10.58
N GLU A 506 13.48 -8.72 -10.62
CA GLU A 506 14.10 -8.15 -11.81
C GLU A 506 14.16 -9.17 -12.95
N SER A 507 14.64 -10.39 -12.66
CA SER A 507 14.67 -11.48 -13.64
C SER A 507 13.29 -11.85 -14.16
N LYS A 508 12.26 -11.82 -13.29
CA LYS A 508 10.87 -12.06 -13.69
C LYS A 508 10.37 -10.97 -14.64
N ILE A 509 10.58 -9.70 -14.32
CA ILE A 509 10.20 -8.56 -15.15
C ILE A 509 10.89 -8.62 -16.52
N GLU A 510 12.17 -8.98 -16.58
CA GLU A 510 12.90 -9.15 -17.84
C GLU A 510 12.29 -10.25 -18.72
N SER A 511 11.91 -11.38 -18.11
CA SER A 511 11.25 -12.47 -18.85
C SER A 511 9.89 -12.04 -19.42
N GLU A 512 9.11 -11.26 -18.66
CA GLU A 512 7.80 -10.75 -19.09
C GLU A 512 7.93 -9.70 -20.20
N MET A 513 8.94 -8.82 -20.12
CA MET A 513 9.23 -7.85 -21.17
C MET A 513 9.60 -8.53 -22.50
N GLU A 514 10.42 -9.58 -22.46
CA GLU A 514 10.80 -10.31 -23.69
C GLU A 514 9.59 -11.06 -24.28
N MET A 515 8.73 -11.63 -23.44
CA MET A 515 7.47 -12.24 -23.88
C MET A 515 6.55 -11.22 -24.58
N ILE A 516 6.38 -10.03 -24.01
CA ILE A 516 5.56 -8.95 -24.58
C ILE A 516 6.12 -8.45 -25.91
N LYS A 517 7.44 -8.32 -26.00
CA LYS A 517 8.12 -7.94 -27.23
C LYS A 517 7.87 -8.98 -28.33
N ASN A 518 7.95 -10.27 -28.02
CA ASN A 518 7.65 -11.34 -28.97
C ASN A 518 6.18 -11.35 -29.40
N MET A 519 5.24 -11.23 -28.46
CA MET A 519 3.80 -11.12 -28.77
C MET A 519 3.49 -9.92 -29.67
N ARG A 520 4.15 -8.78 -29.42
CA ARG A 520 4.02 -7.57 -30.26
C ARG A 520 4.48 -7.83 -31.69
N ILE A 521 5.69 -8.40 -31.86
CA ILE A 521 6.27 -8.69 -33.18
C ILE A 521 5.36 -9.65 -33.96
N GLU A 522 4.86 -10.71 -33.31
CA GLU A 522 3.96 -11.68 -33.94
C GLU A 522 2.64 -11.02 -34.37
N THR A 523 2.04 -10.22 -33.49
CA THR A 523 0.76 -9.55 -33.80
C THR A 523 0.92 -8.48 -34.90
N GLU A 524 2.03 -7.73 -34.92
CA GLU A 524 2.35 -6.78 -35.99
C GLU A 524 2.53 -7.49 -37.34
N LYS A 525 3.19 -8.66 -37.34
CA LYS A 525 3.36 -9.48 -38.54
C LYS A 525 2.01 -10.00 -39.08
N ASP A 526 1.14 -10.49 -38.20
CA ASP A 526 -0.20 -10.95 -38.56
C ASP A 526 -1.08 -9.82 -39.10
N LEU A 527 -0.99 -8.64 -38.48
CA LEU A 527 -1.69 -7.44 -38.94
C LEU A 527 -1.23 -7.03 -40.34
N SER A 528 0.09 -6.98 -40.57
CA SER A 528 0.68 -6.65 -41.87
C SER A 528 0.25 -7.64 -42.96
N ASN A 529 0.33 -8.95 -42.68
CA ASN A 529 -0.11 -9.99 -43.61
C ASN A 529 -1.60 -9.90 -43.95
N THR A 530 -2.44 -9.60 -42.95
CA THR A 530 -3.89 -9.49 -43.15
C THR A 530 -4.26 -8.23 -43.94
N ALA A 531 -3.59 -7.11 -43.66
CA ALA A 531 -3.77 -5.87 -44.41
C ALA A 531 -3.38 -6.02 -45.88
N GLU A 532 -2.32 -6.76 -46.19
CA GLU A 532 -1.93 -7.01 -47.58
C GLU A 532 -2.95 -7.90 -48.32
N LYS A 533 -3.46 -8.94 -47.67
CA LYS A 533 -4.54 -9.78 -48.25
C LYS A 533 -5.81 -8.97 -48.55
N ARG A 534 -6.21 -8.11 -47.61
CA ARG A 534 -7.31 -7.15 -47.79
C ARG A 534 -7.09 -6.25 -49.01
N ARG A 535 -5.89 -5.67 -49.13
CA ARG A 535 -5.51 -4.78 -50.25
C ARG A 535 -5.63 -5.49 -51.59
N ILE A 536 -5.15 -6.73 -51.68
CA ILE A 536 -5.28 -7.56 -52.90
C ILE A 536 -6.74 -7.85 -53.23
N ALA A 537 -7.57 -8.18 -52.24
CA ALA A 537 -9.01 -8.41 -52.44
C ALA A 537 -9.74 -7.13 -52.91
N GLU A 538 -9.40 -5.96 -52.36
CA GLU A 538 -9.92 -4.66 -52.79
C GLU A 538 -9.53 -4.33 -54.25
N GLU A 539 -8.27 -4.59 -54.65
CA GLU A 539 -7.83 -4.39 -56.03
C GLU A 539 -8.57 -5.31 -57.01
N LYS A 540 -8.79 -6.58 -56.63
CA LYS A 540 -9.59 -7.52 -57.44
C LYS A 540 -11.03 -7.05 -57.59
N LEU A 541 -11.67 -6.66 -56.49
CA LEU A 541 -13.03 -6.15 -56.50
C LEU A 541 -13.15 -4.91 -57.39
N LYS A 542 -12.16 -4.00 -57.33
CA LYS A 542 -12.12 -2.80 -58.17
C LYS A 542 -12.05 -3.15 -59.66
N LYS A 543 -11.18 -4.08 -60.06
CA LYS A 543 -11.08 -4.55 -61.46
C LYS A 543 -12.39 -5.17 -61.94
N LEU A 544 -13.03 -6.01 -61.13
CA LEU A 544 -14.33 -6.63 -61.48
C LEU A 544 -15.47 -5.61 -61.58
N MET A 545 -15.40 -4.48 -60.86
CA MET A 545 -16.35 -3.37 -61.02
C MET A 545 -16.07 -2.50 -62.25
N GLU A 546 -14.83 -2.49 -62.75
CA GLU A 546 -14.46 -1.79 -64.00
C GLU A 546 -14.80 -2.65 -65.25
N GLU A 547 -14.79 -3.97 -65.12
CA GLU A 547 -15.10 -4.93 -66.19
C GLU A 547 -16.60 -5.19 -66.42
N GLY A 548 -17.41 -5.09 -65.36
CA GLY A 548 -18.88 -5.25 -65.42
C GLY A 548 -19.61 -3.93 -65.62
#